data_AF-A0A960LC66-F1
#
_entry.id   AF-A0A960LC66-F1
#
_cell.length_a   1.000
_cell.length_b   1.000
_cell.length_c   1.000
_cell.angle_alpha   90.00
_cell.angle_beta   90.00
_cell.angle_gamma   90.00
#
_symmetry.space_group_name_H-M   'P 1'
#
loop_
_entity.id
_entity.type
_entity.pdbx_description
1 polymer ?
#
loop_
_entity_poly.entity_id
_entity_poly.type
_entity_poly.pdbx_seq_one_letter_code
_entity_poly.pdbx_strand_id
1 'polypeptide(L)'
;MSPEAHEFVRELGCLKIHIQHLEQRLRRNELTGIEGESTEVEATLVRLLRAQRALPRNEQQQMRRRFVAVRQDALRTLEISRRILDESLKATVELLETIEATCNYDGRRGGHSIMIDRKA
;
A
#
# COMPACT_ATOMS: atom_id res chain seq x y z
N MET A 1 -10.54 -32.01 -11.85
CA MET A 1 -10.51 -30.97 -10.81
C MET A 1 -11.94 -30.51 -10.61
N SER A 2 -12.32 -30.24 -9.37
CA SER A 2 -13.62 -29.67 -9.03
C SER A 2 -13.78 -28.25 -9.62
N PRO A 3 -15.01 -27.76 -9.87
CA PRO A 3 -15.24 -26.36 -10.26
C PRO A 3 -14.60 -25.36 -9.29
N GLU A 4 -14.64 -25.65 -7.99
CA GLU A 4 -14.03 -24.84 -6.93
C GLU A 4 -12.51 -24.78 -7.07
N ALA A 5 -11.88 -25.91 -7.44
CA ALA A 5 -10.44 -25.94 -7.69
C ALA A 5 -10.05 -25.17 -8.96
N HIS A 6 -10.89 -25.18 -10.00
CA HIS A 6 -10.68 -24.34 -11.19
C HIS A 6 -10.75 -22.85 -10.84
N GLU A 7 -11.74 -22.46 -10.05
CA GLU A 7 -11.92 -21.08 -9.60
C GLU A 7 -10.74 -20.62 -8.72
N PHE A 8 -10.28 -21.49 -7.81
CA PHE A 8 -9.10 -21.22 -7.00
C PHE A 8 -7.86 -20.94 -7.86
N VAL A 9 -7.62 -21.74 -8.91
CA VAL A 9 -6.48 -21.52 -9.82
C VAL A 9 -6.63 -20.21 -10.60
N ARG A 10 -7.85 -19.85 -11.00
CA ARG A 10 -8.15 -18.59 -11.68
C ARG A 10 -7.82 -17.41 -10.77
N GLU A 11 -8.36 -17.39 -9.55
CA GLU A 11 -8.08 -16.34 -8.55
C GLU A 11 -6.60 -16.26 -8.20
N LEU A 12 -5.90 -17.40 -8.10
CA LEU A 12 -4.46 -17.44 -7.87
C LEU A 12 -3.68 -16.78 -9.02
N GLY A 13 -4.15 -16.96 -10.25
CA GLY A 13 -3.61 -16.28 -11.42
C GLY A 13 -3.83 -14.77 -11.36
N CYS A 14 -5.04 -14.33 -11.00
CA CYS A 14 -5.35 -12.91 -10.81
C CYS A 14 -4.46 -12.28 -9.73
N LEU A 15 -4.32 -12.92 -8.57
CA LEU A 15 -3.47 -12.45 -7.48
C LEU A 15 -2.03 -12.23 -7.96
N LYS A 16 -1.48 -13.16 -8.75
CA LYS A 16 -0.13 -13.02 -9.31
C LYS A 16 0.02 -11.76 -10.17
N ILE A 17 -0.98 -11.44 -10.99
CA ILE A 17 -0.97 -10.23 -11.82
C ILE A 17 -1.02 -8.97 -10.95
N HIS A 18 -1.89 -8.93 -9.94
CA HIS A 18 -1.98 -7.79 -9.01
C HIS A 18 -0.65 -7.56 -8.28
N ILE A 19 0.01 -8.62 -7.81
CA ILE A 19 1.33 -8.52 -7.18
C ILE A 19 2.36 -7.93 -8.16
N GLN A 20 2.39 -8.41 -9.41
CA GLN A 20 3.33 -7.93 -10.42
C GLN A 20 3.12 -6.44 -10.74
N HIS A 21 1.87 -5.99 -10.83
CA HIS A 21 1.56 -4.59 -11.01
C HIS A 21 2.04 -3.76 -9.82
N LEU A 22 1.69 -4.16 -8.59
CA LEU A 22 2.11 -3.46 -7.37
C LEU A 22 3.64 -3.38 -7.26
N GLU A 23 4.35 -4.48 -7.51
CA GLU A 23 5.82 -4.50 -7.55
C GLU A 23 6.39 -3.54 -8.59
N GLN A 24 5.80 -3.46 -9.78
CA GLN A 24 6.24 -2.55 -10.82
C GLN A 24 6.05 -1.09 -10.41
N ARG A 25 4.93 -0.75 -9.77
CA ARG A 25 4.65 0.60 -9.28
C ARG A 25 5.59 1.00 -8.15
N LEU A 26 5.81 0.10 -7.19
CA LEU A 26 6.79 0.27 -6.11
C LEU A 26 8.19 0.54 -6.66
N ARG A 27 8.64 -0.24 -7.66
CA ARG A 27 9.96 -0.04 -8.29
C ARG A 27 10.10 1.31 -9.00
N ARG A 28 8.99 1.90 -9.44
CA ARG A 28 8.96 3.21 -10.11
C ARG A 28 8.72 4.37 -9.14
N ASN A 29 8.58 4.10 -7.84
CA ASN A 29 8.17 5.07 -6.82
C ASN A 29 6.84 5.75 -7.15
N GLU A 30 5.94 5.06 -7.85
CA GLU A 30 4.60 5.55 -8.15
C GLU A 30 3.68 5.34 -6.94
N LEU A 31 3.79 6.22 -5.93
CA LEU A 31 3.15 6.01 -4.62
C LEU A 31 1.63 6.15 -4.62
N THR A 32 1.08 6.87 -5.59
CA THR A 32 -0.36 7.16 -5.70
C THR A 32 -1.19 5.88 -5.81
N GLY A 33 -2.02 5.54 -4.83
CA GLY A 33 -2.89 4.37 -4.92
C GLY A 33 -2.21 3.02 -4.60
N ILE A 34 -0.98 3.02 -4.10
CA ILE A 34 -0.34 1.82 -3.51
C ILE A 34 -1.20 1.24 -2.39
N GLU A 35 -1.80 2.08 -1.56
CA GLU A 35 -2.68 1.65 -0.47
C GLU A 35 -3.89 0.85 -0.98
N GLY A 36 -4.56 1.35 -2.03
CA GLY A 36 -5.69 0.67 -2.65
C GLY A 36 -5.30 -0.68 -3.25
N GLU A 37 -4.24 -0.72 -4.05
CA GLU A 37 -3.74 -1.97 -4.65
C GLU A 37 -3.27 -2.98 -3.59
N SER A 38 -2.60 -2.50 -2.53
CA SER A 38 -2.17 -3.36 -1.42
C SER A 38 -3.38 -3.97 -0.70
N THR A 39 -4.44 -3.19 -0.50
CA THR A 39 -5.71 -3.66 0.08
C THR A 39 -6.37 -4.73 -0.79
N GLU A 40 -6.36 -4.57 -2.12
CA GLU A 40 -6.91 -5.55 -3.05
C GLU A 40 -6.12 -6.87 -3.04
N VAL A 41 -4.77 -6.79 -3.00
CA VAL A 41 -3.88 -7.95 -2.87
C VAL A 41 -4.15 -8.68 -1.56
N GLU A 42 -4.26 -7.97 -0.44
CA GLU A 42 -4.58 -8.54 0.87
C GLU A 42 -5.94 -9.24 0.86
N ALA A 43 -6.99 -8.56 0.41
CA ALA A 43 -8.35 -9.10 0.36
C ALA A 43 -8.42 -10.38 -0.50
N THR A 44 -7.71 -10.38 -1.63
CA THR A 44 -7.63 -11.55 -2.52
C THR A 44 -6.84 -12.68 -1.88
N LEU A 45 -5.73 -12.39 -1.20
CA LEU A 45 -4.96 -13.41 -0.48
C LEU A 45 -5.78 -14.07 0.64
N VAL A 46 -6.56 -13.28 1.40
CA VAL A 46 -7.46 -13.79 2.45
C VAL A 46 -8.53 -14.69 1.87
N ARG A 47 -9.16 -14.29 0.75
CA ARG A 47 -10.15 -15.14 0.04
C ARG A 47 -9.54 -16.46 -0.40
N LEU A 48 -8.37 -16.42 -1.05
CA LEU A 48 -7.64 -17.61 -1.49
C LEU A 48 -7.25 -18.53 -0.31
N LEU A 49 -6.83 -17.98 0.82
CA LEU A 49 -6.55 -18.79 2.02
C LEU A 49 -7.79 -19.54 2.52
N ARG A 50 -8.96 -18.91 2.48
CA ARG A 50 -10.23 -19.55 2.86
C ARG A 50 -10.62 -20.62 1.85
N ALA A 51 -10.55 -20.31 0.56
CA ALA A 51 -10.84 -21.25 -0.52
C ALA A 51 -9.91 -22.48 -0.47
N GLN A 52 -8.61 -22.27 -0.26
CA GLN A 52 -7.63 -23.35 -0.14
C GLN A 52 -7.95 -24.34 0.99
N ARG A 53 -8.47 -23.84 2.12
CA ARG A 53 -8.86 -24.68 3.26
C ARG A 53 -10.14 -25.47 3.01
N ALA A 54 -11.02 -24.96 2.15
CA ALA A 54 -12.28 -25.62 1.79
C ALA A 54 -12.09 -26.74 0.74
N LEU A 55 -10.99 -26.73 -0.02
CA LEU A 55 -10.72 -27.76 -1.03
C LEU A 55 -10.47 -29.15 -0.39
N PRO A 56 -10.79 -30.25 -1.09
CA PRO A 56 -10.35 -31.60 -0.72
C PRO A 56 -8.82 -31.73 -0.59
N ARG A 57 -8.35 -32.60 0.33
CA ARG A 57 -6.91 -32.74 0.66
C ARG A 57 -6.02 -33.04 -0.55
N ASN A 58 -6.49 -33.85 -1.49
CA ASN A 58 -5.76 -34.18 -2.72
C ASN A 58 -5.56 -32.93 -3.60
N GLU A 59 -6.60 -32.12 -3.79
CA GLU A 59 -6.53 -30.87 -4.56
C GLU A 59 -5.65 -29.82 -3.85
N GLN A 60 -5.76 -29.71 -2.52
CA GLN A 60 -4.86 -28.89 -1.71
C GLN A 60 -3.40 -29.26 -1.92
N GLN A 61 -3.05 -30.55 -1.88
CA GLN A 61 -1.68 -31.02 -2.06
C GLN A 61 -1.14 -30.73 -3.45
N GLN A 62 -1.96 -30.93 -4.50
CA GLN A 62 -1.57 -30.63 -5.87
C GLN A 62 -1.23 -29.15 -6.07
N MET A 63 -1.98 -28.25 -5.44
CA MET A 63 -1.81 -26.80 -5.61
C MET A 63 -0.88 -26.15 -4.59
N ARG A 64 -0.52 -26.88 -3.52
CA ARG A 64 0.24 -26.36 -2.37
C ARG A 64 1.49 -25.61 -2.77
N ARG A 65 2.32 -26.18 -3.65
CA ARG A 65 3.60 -25.55 -4.07
C ARG A 65 3.35 -24.19 -4.74
N ARG A 66 2.43 -24.13 -5.69
CA ARG A 66 2.09 -22.91 -6.43
C ARG A 66 1.46 -21.86 -5.51
N PHE A 67 0.55 -22.28 -4.64
CA PHE A 67 -0.08 -21.38 -3.68
C PHE A 67 0.91 -20.79 -2.68
N VAL A 68 1.82 -21.62 -2.14
CA VAL A 68 2.83 -21.16 -1.17
C VAL A 68 3.76 -20.12 -1.79
N ALA A 69 4.22 -20.32 -3.03
CA ALA A 69 5.06 -19.35 -3.73
C ALA A 69 4.34 -18.00 -3.90
N VAL A 70 3.14 -17.99 -4.49
CA VAL A 70 2.38 -16.74 -4.71
C VAL A 70 2.03 -16.05 -3.39
N ARG A 71 1.74 -16.82 -2.33
CA ARG A 71 1.52 -16.26 -0.99
C ARG A 71 2.76 -15.57 -0.44
N GLN A 72 3.94 -16.17 -0.60
CA GLN A 72 5.19 -15.57 -0.14
C GLN A 72 5.51 -14.28 -0.89
N ASP A 73 5.28 -14.27 -2.21
CA ASP A 73 5.42 -13.07 -3.03
C ASP A 73 4.45 -11.97 -2.56
N ALA A 74 3.18 -12.32 -2.35
CA ALA A 74 2.16 -11.39 -1.86
C ALA A 74 2.56 -10.75 -0.53
N LEU A 75 2.95 -11.57 0.45
CA LEU A 75 3.33 -11.09 1.79
C LEU A 75 4.56 -10.18 1.74
N ARG A 76 5.56 -10.55 0.95
CA ARG A 76 6.76 -9.73 0.77
C ARG A 76 6.41 -8.38 0.15
N THR A 77 5.60 -8.37 -0.91
CA THR A 77 5.23 -7.13 -1.60
C THR A 77 4.39 -6.22 -0.71
N LEU A 78 3.44 -6.78 0.04
CA LEU A 78 2.67 -6.03 1.04
C LEU A 78 3.56 -5.45 2.15
N GLU A 79 4.55 -6.20 2.62
CA GLU A 79 5.48 -5.70 3.63
C GLU A 79 6.30 -4.51 3.11
N ILE A 80 6.75 -4.57 1.86
CA ILE A 80 7.47 -3.47 1.20
C ILE A 80 6.55 -2.26 1.04
N SER A 81 5.34 -2.45 0.51
CA SER A 81 4.34 -1.37 0.39
C SER A 81 4.10 -0.68 1.72
N ARG A 82 3.89 -1.46 2.80
CA ARG A 82 3.67 -0.93 4.14
C ARG A 82 4.83 -0.07 4.61
N ARG A 83 6.07 -0.54 4.48
CA ARG A 83 7.25 0.24 4.91
C ARG A 83 7.35 1.57 4.16
N ILE A 84 7.12 1.56 2.85
CA ILE A 84 7.15 2.79 2.03
C ILE A 84 6.04 3.75 2.44
N LEU A 85 4.83 3.26 2.69
CA LEU A 85 3.72 4.10 3.16
C LEU A 85 4.01 4.68 4.55
N ASP A 86 4.55 3.88 5.48
CA ASP A 86 4.95 4.33 6.81
C ASP A 86 6.03 5.42 6.75
N GLU A 87 7.06 5.23 5.90
CA GLU A 87 8.12 6.21 5.66
C GLU A 87 7.56 7.50 5.05
N SER A 88 6.65 7.38 4.09
CA SER A 88 5.99 8.53 3.44
C SER A 88 5.11 9.31 4.41
N LEU A 89 4.38 8.61 5.28
CA LEU A 89 3.58 9.23 6.34
C LEU A 89 4.48 9.98 7.31
N LYS A 90 5.59 9.36 7.76
CA LYS A 90 6.55 10.00 8.66
C LYS A 90 7.12 11.29 8.05
N ALA A 91 7.55 11.25 6.79
CA ALA A 91 8.06 12.44 6.09
C ALA A 91 6.99 13.54 5.96
N THR A 92 5.73 13.16 5.76
CA THR A 92 4.60 14.11 5.69
C THR A 92 4.35 14.77 7.05
N VAL A 93 4.41 14.01 8.14
CA VAL A 93 4.28 14.55 9.50
C VAL A 93 5.42 15.52 9.82
N GLU A 94 6.67 15.14 9.54
CA GLU A 94 7.84 16.02 9.74
C GLU A 94 7.74 17.32 8.92
N LEU A 95 7.21 17.24 7.70
CA LEU A 95 6.94 18.42 6.87
C LEU A 95 5.87 19.31 7.49
N LEU A 96 4.77 18.74 7.98
CA LEU A 96 3.70 19.50 8.65
C LEU A 96 4.20 20.18 9.92
N GLU A 97 4.98 19.49 10.75
CA GLU A 97 5.59 20.08 11.95
C GLU A 97 6.54 21.24 11.60
N THR A 98 7.32 21.08 10.52
CA THR A 98 8.21 22.15 10.01
C THR A 98 7.40 23.35 9.49
N ILE A 99 6.29 23.10 8.78
CA ILE A 99 5.39 24.15 8.31
C ILE A 99 4.75 24.85 9.51
N GLU A 100 4.25 24.15 10.51
CA GLU A 100 3.68 24.78 11.71
C GLU A 100 4.72 25.60 12.48
N ALA A 101 5.96 25.11 12.60
CA ALA A 101 7.04 25.84 13.24
C ALA A 101 7.43 27.11 12.46
N THR A 102 7.40 27.08 11.13
CA THR A 102 7.75 28.23 10.27
C THR A 102 6.57 29.18 10.03
N CYS A 103 5.34 28.67 10.04
CA CYS A 103 4.10 29.42 9.86
C CYS A 103 3.49 29.89 11.18
N ASN A 104 4.06 29.56 12.34
CA ASN A 104 3.90 30.28 13.61
C ASN A 104 4.55 31.68 13.53
N TYR A 105 4.15 32.45 12.50
CA TYR A 105 4.34 33.88 12.36
C TYR A 105 3.45 34.56 13.41
N ASP A 106 3.97 34.58 14.63
CA ASP A 106 3.76 35.57 15.68
C ASP A 106 2.47 36.41 15.58
N GLY A 107 1.30 35.77 15.77
CA GLY A 107 0.05 36.47 16.08
C GLY A 107 0.06 37.15 17.46
N ARG A 108 1.22 37.20 18.14
CA ARG A 108 1.39 37.74 19.50
C ARG A 108 2.70 38.50 19.71
N ARG A 109 3.22 39.24 18.72
CA ARG A 109 4.21 40.29 19.00
C ARG A 109 3.99 41.54 18.16
N GLY A 110 3.42 42.55 18.83
CA GLY A 110 3.72 43.96 18.63
C GLY A 110 3.46 44.52 17.24
N GLY A 111 2.37 45.28 17.11
CA GLY A 111 2.21 46.21 16.00
C GLY A 111 3.45 47.08 15.86
N HIS A 112 4.18 46.91 14.77
CA HIS A 112 5.02 47.95 14.19
C HIS A 112 4.43 48.22 12.81
N SER A 113 3.50 49.19 12.80
CA SER A 113 3.01 49.79 11.58
C SER A 113 4.21 50.44 10.89
N ILE A 114 4.66 49.85 9.79
CA ILE A 114 5.63 50.48 8.90
C ILE A 114 4.89 51.65 8.24
N MET A 115 5.09 52.87 8.76
CA MET A 115 4.66 54.08 8.09
C MET A 115 5.50 54.28 6.83
N ILE A 116 4.87 54.06 5.67
CA ILE A 116 5.43 54.44 4.38
C ILE A 116 5.15 55.93 4.20
N ASP A 117 6.16 56.76 4.43
CA ASP A 117 6.11 58.20 4.18
C ASP A 117 6.15 58.44 2.66
N ARG A 118 5.01 58.73 2.06
CA ARG A 118 4.93 59.18 0.65
C ARG A 118 5.10 60.69 0.63
N LYS A 119 6.31 61.16 0.33
CA LYS A 119 6.54 62.57 -0.04
C LYS A 119 5.92 62.86 -1.40
N ALA A 120 5.09 63.91 -1.42
CA ALA A 120 4.48 64.54 -2.58
C ALA A 120 5.48 65.40 -3.36
#